data_AF-A0A224Z2L6-F1
#
_entry.id   AF-A0A224Z2L6-F1
#
_cell.length_a   1.000
_cell.length_b   1.000
_cell.length_c   1.000
_cell.angle_alpha   90.00
_cell.angle_beta   90.00
_cell.angle_gamma   90.00
#
_symmetry.space_group_name_H-M   'P 1'
#
loop_
_entity.id
_entity.type
_entity.pdbx_description
1 polymer ?
#
loop_
_entity_poly.entity_id
_entity_poly.type
_entity_poly.pdbx_seq_one_letter_code
_entity_poly.pdbx_strand_id
1 'polypeptide(L)'
;MYPVPHKNLSSMESAALRRLQTNTYTNLHRLHLFYPTAYRDICPWCGTTPTLFHITWECTQHNEEHHNMNNTEEQWEALLSSSAFEDQLWLVQRAEMMARASGAL
;
A
#
# COMPACT_ATOMS: atom_id res chain seq x y z
N MET A 1 17.05 1.54 7.06
CA MET A 1 16.33 0.95 8.22
C MET A 1 15.13 1.84 8.48
N TYR A 2 13.93 1.28 8.52
CA TYR A 2 12.72 2.09 8.68
C TYR A 2 12.54 2.60 10.12
N PRO A 3 11.96 3.80 10.31
CA PRO A 3 11.71 4.35 11.64
C PRO A 3 10.72 3.49 12.43
N VAL A 4 10.68 3.71 13.74
CA VAL A 4 9.62 3.14 14.58
C VAL A 4 8.27 3.79 14.26
N PRO A 5 7.15 3.08 14.42
CA PRO A 5 5.83 3.67 14.34
C PRO A 5 5.73 4.85 15.31
N HIS A 6 5.15 5.95 14.84
CA HIS A 6 4.94 7.12 15.66
C HIS A 6 4.00 6.78 16.83
N LYS A 7 4.28 7.32 18.01
CA LYS A 7 3.55 7.01 19.26
C LYS A 7 2.03 7.27 19.23
N ASN A 8 1.57 8.09 18.29
CA ASN A 8 0.16 8.43 18.13
C ASN A 8 -0.59 7.46 17.19
N LEU A 9 0.10 6.54 16.52
CA LEU A 9 -0.56 5.47 15.77
C LEU A 9 -1.17 4.47 16.76
N SER A 10 -2.37 3.99 16.46
CA SER A 10 -2.95 2.85 17.13
C SER A 10 -2.08 1.60 16.93
N SER A 11 -2.32 0.56 17.75
CA SER A 11 -1.63 -0.73 17.58
C SER A 11 -1.89 -1.36 16.21
N MET A 12 -3.10 -1.18 15.66
CA MET A 12 -3.46 -1.70 14.34
C MET A 12 -2.74 -0.95 13.22
N GLU A 13 -2.70 0.38 13.27
CA GLU A 13 -1.99 1.21 12.28
C GLU A 13 -0.47 0.95 12.35
N SER A 14 0.08 0.81 13.56
CA SER A 14 1.48 0.45 13.75
C SER A 14 1.84 -0.89 13.10
N ALA A 15 0.97 -1.90 13.25
CA ALA A 15 1.14 -3.20 12.62
C ALA A 15 0.96 -3.14 11.08
N ALA A 16 0.02 -2.32 10.60
CA ALA A 16 -0.15 -2.04 9.17
C ALA A 16 1.12 -1.40 8.57
N LEU A 17 1.64 -0.34 9.20
CA LEU A 17 2.87 0.35 8.78
C LEU A 17 4.05 -0.62 8.70
N ARG A 18 4.23 -1.50 9.69
CA ARG A 18 5.30 -2.51 9.65
C ARG A 18 5.16 -3.47 8.47
N ARG A 19 3.93 -3.87 8.14
CA ARG A 19 3.67 -4.72 6.98
C ARG A 19 3.92 -4.00 5.66
N LEU A 20 3.65 -2.69 5.59
CA LEU A 20 4.00 -1.87 4.43
C LEU A 20 5.52 -1.80 4.25
N GLN A 21 6.24 -1.45 5.32
CA GLN A 21 7.70 -1.38 5.37
C GLN A 21 8.39 -2.70 5.05
N THR A 22 7.79 -3.85 5.35
CA THR A 22 8.36 -5.16 5.00
C THR A 22 7.79 -5.77 3.72
N ASN A 23 7.01 -5.02 2.94
CA ASN A 23 6.35 -5.49 1.71
C ASN A 23 5.48 -6.75 1.92
N THR A 24 4.85 -6.84 3.10
CA THR A 24 3.97 -7.96 3.50
C THR A 24 2.52 -7.56 3.69
N TYR A 25 2.17 -6.29 3.52
CA TYR A 25 0.77 -5.83 3.56
C TYR A 25 -0.04 -6.48 2.43
N THR A 26 -1.32 -6.76 2.69
CA THR A 26 -2.16 -7.51 1.75
C THR A 26 -2.30 -6.78 0.42
N ASN A 27 -2.21 -7.53 -0.68
CA ASN A 27 -2.44 -7.07 -2.06
C ASN A 27 -2.76 -8.29 -2.93
N LEU A 28 -3.36 -8.06 -4.10
CA LEU A 28 -3.80 -9.15 -4.97
C LEU A 28 -2.64 -10.03 -5.44
N HIS A 29 -1.45 -9.47 -5.69
CA HIS A 29 -0.29 -10.25 -6.11
C HIS A 29 0.11 -11.27 -5.03
N ARG A 30 0.21 -10.82 -3.78
CA ARG A 30 0.46 -11.71 -2.64
C ARG A 30 -0.64 -12.75 -2.45
N LEU A 31 -1.91 -12.37 -2.57
CA LEU A 31 -3.03 -13.31 -2.42
C LEU A 31 -3.06 -14.35 -3.54
N HIS A 32 -2.72 -13.96 -4.78
CA HIS A 32 -2.60 -14.88 -5.91
C HIS A 32 -1.54 -15.95 -5.67
N LEU A 33 -0.40 -15.62 -5.05
CA LEU A 33 0.63 -16.60 -4.72
C LEU A 33 0.13 -17.72 -3.79
N PHE A 34 -0.84 -17.44 -2.92
CA PHE A 34 -1.44 -18.43 -2.02
C PHE A 34 -2.69 -19.10 -2.60
N TYR A 35 -3.50 -18.34 -3.34
CA TYR A 35 -4.82 -18.76 -3.83
C TYR A 35 -5.03 -18.33 -5.30
N PRO A 36 -4.28 -18.91 -6.25
CA PRO A 36 -4.22 -18.43 -7.63
C PRO A 36 -5.53 -18.59 -8.41
N THR A 37 -6.42 -19.49 -7.97
CA THR A 37 -7.74 -19.69 -8.56
C THR A 37 -8.79 -18.70 -8.03
N ALA A 38 -8.57 -18.12 -6.84
CA ALA A 38 -9.50 -17.19 -6.21
C ALA A 38 -9.15 -15.73 -6.53
N TYR A 39 -7.86 -15.41 -6.63
CA TYR A 39 -7.38 -14.05 -6.90
C TYR A 39 -6.57 -14.05 -8.20
N ARG A 40 -6.88 -13.12 -9.10
CA ARG A 40 -6.11 -12.92 -10.33
C ARG A 40 -4.93 -12.01 -10.05
N ASP A 41 -3.77 -12.30 -10.64
CA ASP A 41 -2.57 -11.46 -10.53
C ASP A 41 -2.62 -10.26 -11.49
N ILE A 42 -3.75 -9.55 -11.48
CA ILE A 42 -4.05 -8.47 -12.42
C ILE A 42 -4.67 -7.32 -11.64
N CYS A 43 -4.09 -6.13 -11.79
CA CYS A 43 -4.61 -4.89 -11.25
C CYS A 43 -5.99 -4.60 -11.85
N PRO A 44 -7.03 -4.38 -11.02
CA PRO A 44 -8.40 -4.20 -11.51
C PRO A 44 -8.61 -2.89 -12.29
N TRP A 45 -7.64 -1.96 -12.23
CA TRP A 45 -7.75 -0.64 -12.86
C TRP A 45 -6.99 -0.55 -14.18
N CYS A 46 -5.72 -0.97 -14.22
CA CYS A 46 -4.86 -0.81 -15.40
C CYS A 46 -4.41 -2.14 -16.03
N GLY A 47 -4.65 -3.28 -15.38
CA GLY A 47 -4.29 -4.60 -15.89
C GLY A 47 -2.83 -5.05 -15.66
N THR A 48 -1.97 -4.26 -15.03
CA THR A 48 -0.59 -4.67 -14.69
C THR A 48 -0.54 -5.59 -13.47
N THR A 49 0.65 -6.07 -13.08
CA THR A 49 0.81 -6.88 -11.87
C THR A 49 0.48 -6.05 -10.61
N PRO A 50 -0.47 -6.50 -9.76
CA PRO A 50 -0.96 -5.76 -8.60
C PRO A 50 -0.05 -5.89 -7.37
N THR A 51 1.21 -5.46 -7.51
CA THR A 51 2.16 -5.41 -6.38
C THR A 51 1.70 -4.40 -5.32
N LEU A 52 2.29 -4.46 -4.12
CA LEU A 52 1.96 -3.51 -3.05
C LEU A 52 2.24 -2.06 -3.48
N PHE A 53 3.42 -1.82 -4.04
CA PHE A 53 3.80 -0.52 -4.61
C PHE A 53 2.82 -0.11 -5.70
N HIS A 54 2.49 -1.02 -6.61
CA HIS A 54 1.60 -0.70 -7.73
C HIS A 54 0.20 -0.27 -7.26
N ILE A 55 -0.46 -1.12 -6.48
CA ILE A 55 -1.84 -0.86 -6.02
C ILE A 55 -1.92 0.35 -5.09
N THR A 56 -0.93 0.53 -4.22
CA THR A 56 -0.99 1.57 -3.19
C THR A 56 -0.54 2.93 -3.73
N TRP A 57 0.45 2.96 -4.63
CA TRP A 57 1.17 4.18 -4.96
C TRP A 57 1.27 4.44 -6.46
N GLU A 58 1.78 3.48 -7.24
CA GLU A 58 2.11 3.69 -8.67
C GLU A 58 0.87 3.93 -9.54
N CYS A 59 -0.19 3.15 -9.31
CA CYS A 59 -1.33 3.08 -10.21
C CYS A 59 -2.10 4.41 -10.23
N THR A 60 -2.25 5.03 -11.40
CA THR A 60 -3.02 6.26 -11.61
C THR A 60 -4.34 6.03 -12.34
N GLN A 61 -4.81 4.78 -12.46
CA GLN A 61 -6.07 4.47 -13.17
C GLN A 61 -7.23 4.14 -12.23
N HIS A 62 -7.03 4.31 -10.92
CA HIS A 62 -8.08 4.13 -9.92
C HIS A 62 -8.96 5.38 -9.82
N ASN A 63 -10.24 5.21 -9.49
CA ASN A 63 -11.19 6.33 -9.35
C ASN A 63 -11.05 7.11 -8.02
N GLU A 64 -10.24 6.61 -7.08
CA GLU A 64 -9.94 7.31 -5.82
C GLU A 64 -9.09 8.55 -6.09
N GLU A 65 -9.27 9.62 -5.29
CA GLU A 65 -8.64 10.93 -5.49
C GLU A 65 -7.15 10.80 -5.86
N HIS A 66 -6.80 11.27 -7.06
CA HIS A 66 -5.42 11.44 -7.45
C HIS A 66 -4.84 12.61 -6.67
N HIS A 67 -4.19 12.33 -5.55
CA HIS A 67 -3.16 13.24 -5.11
C HIS A 67 -2.11 13.28 -6.21
N ASN A 68 -1.79 14.50 -6.67
CA ASN A 68 -0.81 14.78 -7.71
C ASN A 68 0.59 14.46 -7.17
N MET A 69 0.85 13.17 -6.97
CA MET A 69 2.04 12.62 -6.33
C MET A 69 3.03 12.20 -7.39
N ASN A 70 4.30 12.42 -7.09
CA ASN A 70 5.37 11.89 -7.89
C ASN A 70 5.48 10.39 -7.57
N ASN A 71 4.80 9.56 -8.37
CA ASN A 71 4.56 8.14 -8.10
C ASN A 71 5.79 7.22 -8.32
N THR A 72 7.01 7.73 -8.10
CA THR A 72 8.23 6.94 -8.30
C THR A 72 8.53 6.04 -7.10
N GLU A 73 9.37 5.03 -7.33
CA GLU A 73 9.84 4.13 -6.26
C GLU A 73 10.63 4.87 -5.18
N GLU A 74 11.41 5.90 -5.55
CA GLU A 74 12.18 6.69 -4.58
C GLU A 74 11.28 7.45 -3.62
N GLN A 75 10.17 7.99 -4.11
CA GLN A 75 9.20 8.71 -3.28
C GLN A 75 8.39 7.77 -2.40
N TRP A 76 8.06 6.59 -2.92
CA TRP A 76 7.48 5.52 -2.13
C TRP A 76 8.39 5.12 -0.96
N GLU A 77 9.68 4.90 -1.23
CA GLU A 77 10.66 4.52 -0.21
C GLU A 77 10.92 5.66 0.79
N ALA A 78 10.94 6.91 0.32
CA ALA A 78 11.03 8.09 1.18
C ALA A 78 9.84 8.17 2.15
N LEU A 79 8.63 7.91 1.65
CA LEU A 79 7.42 7.91 2.47
C LEU A 79 7.41 6.77 3.50
N LEU A 80 7.80 5.55 3.10
CA LEU A 80 7.97 4.41 4.03
C LEU A 80 9.00 4.70 5.13
N SER A 81 9.99 5.52 4.81
CA SER A 81 11.07 5.95 5.71
C SER A 81 10.74 7.19 6.54
N SER A 82 9.57 7.81 6.36
CA SER A 82 9.20 8.99 7.13
C SER A 82 8.89 8.65 8.60
N SER A 83 9.43 9.48 9.50
CA SER A 83 9.11 9.44 10.93
C SER A 83 7.95 10.37 11.29
N ALA A 84 7.46 11.18 10.35
CA ALA A 84 6.36 12.11 10.60
C ALA A 84 5.05 11.33 10.82
N PHE A 85 4.27 11.77 11.81
CA PHE A 85 3.00 11.13 12.13
C PHE A 85 2.03 11.16 10.95
N GLU A 86 1.92 12.32 10.30
CA GLU A 86 0.99 12.55 9.19
C GLU A 86 1.29 11.64 8.00
N ASP A 87 2.56 11.54 7.61
CA ASP A 87 3.01 10.65 6.53
C ASP A 87 2.69 9.18 6.83
N GLN A 88 3.01 8.72 8.04
CA GLN A 88 2.76 7.33 8.43
C GLN A 88 1.26 7.02 8.47
N LEU A 89 0.46 7.93 9.02
CA LEU A 89 -1.00 7.76 9.10
C LEU A 89 -1.62 7.76 7.70
N TRP A 90 -1.27 8.74 6.87
CA TRP A 90 -1.75 8.86 5.51
C TRP A 90 -1.43 7.61 4.69
N LEU A 91 -0.18 7.11 4.80
CA LEU A 91 0.26 5.92 4.09
C LEU A 91 -0.56 4.68 4.51
N VAL A 92 -0.79 4.50 5.81
CA VAL A 92 -1.60 3.38 6.32
C VAL A 92 -3.04 3.48 5.82
N GLN A 93 -3.65 4.66 5.90
CA GLN A 93 -5.02 4.88 5.44
C GLN A 93 -5.17 4.66 3.94
N ARG A 94 -4.21 5.15 3.15
CA ARG A 94 -4.19 4.91 1.70
C ARG A 94 -4.05 3.43 1.37
N ALA A 95 -3.12 2.73 2.02
CA ALA A 95 -2.95 1.30 1.79
C ALA A 95 -4.22 0.50 2.11
N GLU A 96 -4.91 0.84 3.20
CA GLU A 96 -6.18 0.20 3.55
C GLU A 96 -7.28 0.50 2.53
N MET A 97 -7.45 1.77 2.14
CA MET A 97 -8.40 2.19 1.11
C MET A 97 -8.17 1.43 -0.21
N MET A 98 -6.93 1.42 -0.69
CA MET A 98 -6.57 0.78 -1.96
C MET A 98 -6.69 -0.75 -1.92
N ALA A 99 -6.37 -1.37 -0.77
CA ALA A 99 -6.58 -2.80 -0.57
C ALA A 99 -8.08 -3.16 -0.63
N ARG A 100 -8.95 -2.35 -0.01
CA ARG A 100 -10.42 -2.56 -0.09
C ARG A 100 -10.94 -2.33 -1.49
N ALA A 101 -10.56 -1.23 -2.14
CA ALA A 101 -11.01 -0.89 -3.48
C ALA A 101 -10.58 -1.93 -4.54
N SER A 102 -9.43 -2.58 -4.35
CA SER A 102 -8.97 -3.66 -5.22
C SER A 102 -9.56 -5.04 -4.88
N GLY A 103 -10.22 -5.19 -3.72
CA GLY A 103 -10.74 -6.48 -3.24
C GLY A 103 -9.68 -7.37 -2.58
N ALA A 104 -8.55 -6.80 -2.16
CA ALA A 104 -7.51 -7.49 -1.39
C ALA A 104 -7.75 -7.50 0.13
N LEU A 105 -8.75 -6.74 0.61
CA LEU A 105 -9.21 -6.65 2.00
C LEU A 105 -10.74 -6.51 2.05
#